data_AF-A0A1V4MAM7-F1
#
_entry.id   AF-A0A1V4MAM7-F1
#
_cell.length_a   1.000
_cell.length_b   1.000
_cell.length_c   1.000
_cell.angle_alpha   90.00
_cell.angle_beta   90.00
_cell.angle_gamma   90.00
#
_symmetry.space_group_name_H-M   'P 1'
#
loop_
_entity.id
_entity.type
_entity.pdbx_description
1 polymer ?
#
loop_
_entity_poly.entity_id
_entity_poly.type
_entity_poly.pdbx_seq_one_letter_code
_entity_poly.pdbx_strand_id
1 'polypeptide(L)'
;MDKPVVLLDPGHGGKDPGASHFGLQEKDLNLALALETAERLSGIEVLLTRDRDIYLSLADRAAFSKEVAPDFFLSLHANAGGGRGFESFIYSGLTAGHPVELMQEALHEEIMAVLKKRQIVDRGLKEAAFYVLKYNPYPAVLIESLFLDNEWEAGIWKEPAFVGELAGGVAAGIRAALAAADSTGGTAPVIGPDSPLYTVQVGAFIHYENAKRRLAEARAAGFADAFIYRKQHMQ
;
A
#
# COMPACT_ATOMS: atom_id res chain seq x y z
N MET A 1 -21.63 -8.66 -0.42
CA MET A 1 -20.50 -7.82 -0.87
C MET A 1 -19.26 -8.64 -0.63
N ASP A 2 -18.35 -8.65 -1.59
CA ASP A 2 -17.07 -9.32 -1.42
C ASP A 2 -16.27 -8.62 -0.31
N LYS A 3 -15.47 -9.39 0.43
CA LYS A 3 -14.67 -8.84 1.53
C LYS A 3 -13.52 -8.04 0.94
N PRO A 4 -13.15 -6.87 1.52
CA PRO A 4 -11.93 -6.19 1.12
C PRO A 4 -10.71 -7.09 1.28
N VAL A 5 -9.77 -7.02 0.33
CA VAL A 5 -8.51 -7.76 0.35
C VAL A 5 -7.38 -6.82 0.77
N VAL A 6 -6.67 -7.19 1.83
CA VAL A 6 -5.48 -6.48 2.31
C VAL A 6 -4.27 -7.38 2.16
N LEU A 7 -3.23 -6.87 1.50
CA LEU A 7 -1.93 -7.55 1.42
C LEU A 7 -0.95 -6.89 2.39
N LEU A 8 -0.57 -7.64 3.43
CA LEU A 8 0.50 -7.25 4.35
C LEU A 8 1.84 -7.73 3.81
N ASP A 9 2.82 -6.83 3.77
CA ASP A 9 4.19 -7.11 3.35
C ASP A 9 5.15 -6.92 4.52
N PRO A 10 5.45 -7.97 5.31
CA PRO A 10 6.49 -7.89 6.32
C PRO A 10 7.85 -7.76 5.63
N GLY A 11 8.48 -6.58 5.77
CA GLY A 11 9.77 -6.27 5.16
C GLY A 11 10.87 -7.27 5.51
N HIS A 12 11.90 -7.38 4.65
CA HIS A 12 13.05 -8.28 4.83
C HIS A 12 12.66 -9.77 4.92
N GLY A 13 13.56 -10.64 5.43
CA GLY A 13 13.31 -12.06 5.64
C GLY A 13 14.42 -12.98 5.10
N GLY A 14 14.53 -14.16 5.70
CA GLY A 14 15.54 -15.16 5.40
C GLY A 14 16.95 -14.60 5.53
N LYS A 15 17.66 -14.54 4.40
CA LYS A 15 19.05 -14.04 4.30
C LYS A 15 19.18 -12.52 4.47
N ASP A 16 18.07 -11.78 4.39
CA ASP A 16 18.03 -10.34 4.61
C ASP A 16 17.45 -10.09 6.01
N PRO A 17 18.27 -9.76 7.01
CA PRO A 17 17.79 -9.50 8.37
C PRO A 17 17.16 -8.11 8.54
N GLY A 18 17.35 -7.20 7.57
CA GLY A 18 17.13 -5.77 7.78
C GLY A 18 18.05 -5.20 8.86
N ALA A 19 17.61 -4.12 9.52
CA ALA A 19 18.33 -3.57 10.66
C ALA A 19 18.51 -4.60 11.79
N SER A 20 19.71 -4.67 12.36
CA SER A 20 20.05 -5.62 13.43
C SER A 20 20.79 -4.90 14.56
N HIS A 21 20.09 -4.63 15.65
CA HIS A 21 20.61 -3.87 16.79
C HIS A 21 20.05 -4.41 18.11
N PHE A 22 20.86 -4.35 19.16
CA PHE A 22 20.47 -4.75 20.53
C PHE A 22 19.82 -6.14 20.66
N GLY A 23 20.19 -7.08 19.78
CA GLY A 23 19.63 -8.45 19.75
C GLY A 23 18.27 -8.58 19.07
N LEU A 24 17.80 -7.53 18.40
CA LEU A 24 16.60 -7.52 17.57
C LEU A 24 16.99 -7.58 16.09
N GLN A 25 16.18 -8.26 15.28
CA GLN A 25 16.27 -8.23 13.82
C GLN A 25 14.96 -7.70 13.26
N GLU A 26 15.06 -6.73 12.36
CA GLU A 26 13.91 -6.07 11.75
C GLU A 26 12.95 -7.07 11.10
N LYS A 27 13.49 -8.06 10.38
CA LYS A 27 12.68 -9.11 9.74
C LYS A 27 11.75 -9.86 10.69
N ASP A 28 12.16 -10.06 11.95
CA ASP A 28 11.40 -10.83 12.93
C ASP A 28 10.30 -9.96 13.54
N LEU A 29 10.61 -8.69 13.80
CA LEU A 29 9.65 -7.70 14.29
C LEU A 29 8.56 -7.43 13.25
N ASN A 30 8.95 -7.26 11.98
CA ASN A 30 8.02 -7.04 10.87
C ASN A 30 7.08 -8.25 10.71
N LEU A 31 7.61 -9.47 10.78
CA LEU A 31 6.81 -10.69 10.68
C LEU A 31 5.84 -10.83 11.85
N ALA A 32 6.32 -10.62 13.08
CA ALA A 32 5.48 -10.71 14.28
C ALA A 32 4.34 -9.69 14.24
N LEU A 33 4.64 -8.44 13.85
CA LEU A 33 3.64 -7.39 13.69
C LEU A 33 2.60 -7.75 12.63
N ALA A 34 3.03 -8.28 11.48
CA ALA A 34 2.13 -8.65 10.39
C ALA A 34 1.15 -9.77 10.78
N LEU A 35 1.66 -10.85 11.40
CA LEU A 35 0.85 -11.97 11.85
C LEU A 35 -0.16 -11.54 12.92
N GLU A 36 0.31 -10.78 13.92
CA GLU A 36 -0.56 -10.26 14.98
C GLU A 36 -1.63 -9.29 14.44
N THR A 37 -1.29 -8.50 13.41
CA THR A 37 -2.24 -7.61 12.73
C THR A 37 -3.29 -8.42 11.96
N ALA A 38 -2.88 -9.46 11.24
CA ALA A 38 -3.78 -10.31 10.46
C ALA A 38 -4.89 -10.95 11.31
N GLU A 39 -4.55 -11.45 12.50
CA GLU A 39 -5.51 -12.04 13.46
C GLU A 39 -6.58 -11.03 13.94
N ARG A 40 -6.31 -9.72 13.83
CA ARG A 40 -7.19 -8.64 14.31
C ARG A 40 -8.12 -8.07 13.23
N LEU A 41 -8.03 -8.55 12.00
CA LEU A 41 -8.75 -8.02 10.83
C LEU A 41 -9.94 -8.91 10.44
N SER A 42 -10.86 -9.13 11.38
CA SER A 42 -12.10 -9.87 11.11
C SER A 42 -12.94 -9.17 10.02
N GLY A 43 -13.42 -9.93 9.02
CA GLY A 43 -14.26 -9.41 7.95
C GLY A 43 -13.49 -8.84 6.75
N ILE A 44 -12.16 -8.79 6.83
CA ILE A 44 -11.23 -8.45 5.75
C ILE A 44 -10.50 -9.75 5.37
N GLU A 45 -10.27 -9.97 4.08
CA GLU A 45 -9.38 -11.03 3.62
C GLU A 45 -7.93 -10.54 3.70
N VAL A 46 -7.12 -11.16 4.54
CA VAL A 46 -5.72 -10.77 4.74
C VAL A 46 -4.80 -11.78 4.10
N LEU A 47 -3.97 -11.31 3.19
CA LEU A 47 -2.89 -12.07 2.58
C LEU A 47 -1.55 -11.51 3.06
N LEU A 48 -0.52 -12.35 3.09
CA LEU A 48 0.83 -11.95 3.48
C LEU A 48 1.80 -12.27 2.35
N THR A 49 2.74 -11.38 2.04
CA THR A 49 3.84 -11.72 1.12
C THR A 49 4.68 -12.86 1.69
N ARG A 50 4.85 -12.91 3.02
CA ARG A 50 5.44 -14.03 3.75
C ARG A 50 4.78 -14.23 5.12
N ASP A 51 4.59 -15.48 5.51
CA ASP A 51 4.04 -15.93 6.81
C ASP A 51 5.12 -16.61 7.70
N ARG A 52 6.36 -16.65 7.22
CA ARG A 52 7.53 -17.27 7.87
C ARG A 52 8.82 -16.53 7.51
N ASP A 53 9.93 -16.93 8.13
CA ASP A 53 11.25 -16.36 7.86
C ASP A 53 11.83 -16.87 6.53
N ILE A 54 11.36 -16.29 5.43
CA ILE A 54 11.84 -16.56 4.07
C ILE A 54 12.25 -15.25 3.39
N TYR A 55 13.23 -15.36 2.49
CA TYR A 55 13.65 -14.23 1.66
C TYR A 55 12.73 -14.08 0.45
N LEU A 56 12.26 -12.86 0.21
CA LEU A 56 11.58 -12.44 -1.01
C LEU A 56 12.22 -11.16 -1.54
N SER A 57 12.50 -11.11 -2.83
CA SER A 57 13.01 -9.89 -3.45
C SER A 57 11.90 -8.82 -3.51
N LEU A 58 12.29 -7.55 -3.66
CA LEU A 58 11.32 -6.46 -3.82
C LEU A 58 10.45 -6.65 -5.08
N ALA A 59 11.00 -7.26 -6.13
CA ALA A 59 10.29 -7.60 -7.34
C ALA A 59 9.23 -8.69 -7.11
N ASP A 60 9.56 -9.73 -6.33
CA ASP A 60 8.61 -10.81 -6.01
C ASP A 60 7.43 -10.28 -5.18
N ARG A 61 7.69 -9.38 -4.22
CA ARG A 61 6.65 -8.72 -3.42
C ARG A 61 5.69 -7.90 -4.28
N ALA A 62 6.24 -7.08 -5.17
CA ALA A 62 5.44 -6.27 -6.09
C ALA A 62 4.68 -7.14 -7.10
N ALA A 63 5.29 -8.25 -7.58
CA ALA A 63 4.64 -9.20 -8.47
C ALA A 63 3.47 -9.93 -7.77
N PHE A 64 3.65 -10.33 -6.51
CA PHE A 64 2.56 -10.94 -5.74
C PHE A 64 1.41 -9.97 -5.49
N SER A 65 1.69 -8.70 -5.18
CA SER A 65 0.65 -7.67 -5.10
C SER A 65 -0.11 -7.51 -6.43
N LYS A 66 0.59 -7.59 -7.57
CA LYS A 66 -0.03 -7.57 -8.91
C LYS A 66 -0.95 -8.75 -9.18
N GLU A 67 -0.59 -9.93 -8.70
CA GLU A 67 -1.38 -11.15 -8.86
C GLU A 67 -2.64 -11.12 -7.99
N VAL A 68 -2.50 -10.67 -6.75
CA VAL A 68 -3.58 -10.63 -5.75
C VAL A 68 -4.59 -9.52 -6.02
N ALA A 69 -4.13 -8.38 -6.54
CA ALA A 69 -4.94 -7.19 -6.72
C ALA A 69 -5.64 -6.68 -5.44
N PRO A 70 -4.89 -6.40 -4.35
CA PRO A 70 -5.49 -6.02 -3.08
C PRO A 70 -6.15 -4.64 -3.16
N ASP A 71 -7.20 -4.43 -2.35
CA ASP A 71 -7.79 -3.10 -2.12
C ASP A 71 -6.80 -2.20 -1.37
N PHE A 72 -5.94 -2.79 -0.55
CA PHE A 72 -4.88 -2.08 0.15
C PHE A 72 -3.63 -2.94 0.37
N PHE A 73 -2.47 -2.39 0.01
CA PHE A 73 -1.16 -2.96 0.30
C PHE A 73 -0.50 -2.18 1.44
N LEU A 74 -0.03 -2.88 2.46
CA LEU A 74 0.71 -2.29 3.57
C LEU A 74 2.04 -3.01 3.79
N SER A 75 3.14 -2.32 3.55
CA SER A 75 4.49 -2.79 3.89
C SER A 75 4.88 -2.35 5.30
N LEU A 76 5.36 -3.28 6.10
CA LEU A 76 5.66 -3.12 7.52
C LEU A 76 7.18 -3.18 7.71
N HIS A 77 7.77 -2.07 8.16
CA HIS A 77 9.19 -1.95 8.44
C HIS A 77 9.45 -1.33 9.81
N ALA A 78 10.69 -1.48 10.27
CA ALA A 78 11.18 -0.79 11.46
C ALA A 78 12.53 -0.12 11.14
N ASN A 79 12.64 1.13 11.52
CA ASN A 79 13.60 2.07 10.98
C ASN A 79 15.01 1.85 11.57
N ALA A 80 16.00 2.47 10.94
CA ALA A 80 17.36 2.65 11.46
C ALA A 80 18.04 3.82 10.73
N GLY A 81 19.26 4.21 11.15
CA GLY A 81 20.06 5.23 10.49
C GLY A 81 20.14 6.56 11.25
N GLY A 82 19.99 6.51 12.58
CA GLY A 82 20.09 7.67 13.45
C GLY A 82 18.78 8.45 13.53
N GLY A 83 17.93 8.09 14.49
CA GLY A 83 16.65 8.75 14.69
C GLY A 83 15.83 8.16 15.84
N ARG A 84 14.56 8.56 15.90
CA ARG A 84 13.50 7.98 16.73
C ARG A 84 12.14 8.43 16.18
N GLY A 85 11.10 7.63 16.37
CA GLY A 85 9.73 7.95 15.98
C GLY A 85 9.17 7.10 14.85
N PHE A 86 7.93 7.43 14.50
CA PHE A 86 7.10 6.77 13.49
C PHE A 86 6.90 7.63 12.26
N GLU A 87 7.00 7.01 11.07
CA GLU A 87 6.69 7.64 9.79
C GLU A 87 5.99 6.66 8.86
N SER A 88 5.25 7.21 7.90
CA SER A 88 4.59 6.44 6.85
C SER A 88 4.90 7.03 5.49
N PHE A 89 4.91 6.22 4.46
CA PHE A 89 5.28 6.59 3.10
C PHE A 89 4.26 6.12 2.08
N ILE A 90 3.94 6.99 1.12
CA ILE A 90 3.34 6.65 -0.17
C ILE A 90 4.34 6.90 -1.30
N TYR A 91 3.99 6.51 -2.52
CA TYR A 91 4.86 6.72 -3.67
C TYR A 91 5.01 8.21 -4.01
N SER A 92 6.24 8.71 -4.10
CA SER A 92 6.53 10.12 -4.42
C SER A 92 6.24 10.55 -5.86
N GLY A 93 5.73 9.65 -6.71
CA GLY A 93 5.35 9.96 -8.10
C GLY A 93 3.83 10.05 -8.29
N LEU A 94 3.06 10.07 -7.21
CA LEU A 94 1.61 10.21 -7.27
C LEU A 94 1.20 11.64 -7.65
N THR A 95 0.06 11.76 -8.32
CA THR A 95 -0.57 13.05 -8.58
C THR A 95 -1.24 13.56 -7.32
N ALA A 96 -1.09 14.85 -6.99
CA ALA A 96 -1.73 15.45 -5.82
C ALA A 96 -3.24 15.17 -5.77
N GLY A 97 -3.75 14.83 -4.58
CA GLY A 97 -5.13 14.41 -4.37
C GLY A 97 -5.39 12.95 -4.72
N HIS A 98 -4.34 12.13 -4.84
CA HIS A 98 -4.50 10.71 -5.10
C HIS A 98 -5.21 10.05 -3.89
N PRO A 99 -6.21 9.16 -4.08
CA PRO A 99 -6.98 8.58 -2.97
C PRO A 99 -6.15 7.92 -1.86
N VAL A 100 -4.96 7.39 -2.21
CA VAL A 100 -4.03 6.80 -1.24
C VAL A 100 -3.48 7.79 -0.21
N GLU A 101 -3.49 9.10 -0.49
CA GLU A 101 -3.12 10.15 0.48
C GLU A 101 -4.05 10.08 1.70
N LEU A 102 -5.38 10.00 1.48
CA LEU A 102 -6.36 9.86 2.55
C LEU A 102 -6.24 8.52 3.29
N MET A 103 -5.87 7.46 2.58
CA MET A 103 -5.61 6.15 3.18
C MET A 103 -4.39 6.18 4.09
N GLN A 104 -3.31 6.85 3.66
CA GLN A 104 -2.09 7.05 4.45
C GLN A 104 -2.39 7.88 5.71
N GLU A 105 -3.11 8.99 5.57
CA GLU A 105 -3.54 9.84 6.68
C GLU A 105 -4.33 9.04 7.72
N ALA A 106 -5.38 8.34 7.29
CA ALA A 106 -6.23 7.55 8.18
C ALA A 106 -5.45 6.42 8.88
N LEU A 107 -4.57 5.72 8.17
CA LEU A 107 -3.70 4.70 8.75
C LEU A 107 -2.75 5.31 9.80
N HIS A 108 -2.10 6.42 9.45
CA HIS A 108 -1.10 7.08 10.28
C HIS A 108 -1.70 7.59 11.59
N GLU A 109 -2.88 8.21 11.54
CA GLU A 109 -3.56 8.74 12.73
C GLU A 109 -3.88 7.66 13.76
N GLU A 110 -4.41 6.52 13.32
CA GLU A 110 -4.76 5.38 14.19
C GLU A 110 -3.52 4.74 14.82
N ILE A 111 -2.44 4.57 14.05
CA ILE A 111 -1.17 4.07 14.61
C ILE A 111 -0.61 5.07 15.62
N MET A 112 -0.59 6.37 15.29
CA MET A 112 -0.11 7.40 16.20
C MET A 112 -0.95 7.55 17.46
N ALA A 113 -2.25 7.22 17.44
CA ALA A 113 -3.09 7.19 18.64
C ALA A 113 -2.60 6.16 19.68
N VAL A 114 -1.98 5.06 19.23
CA VAL A 114 -1.29 4.10 20.10
C VAL A 114 0.08 4.63 20.50
N LEU A 115 0.89 5.04 19.52
CA LEU A 115 2.29 5.39 19.72
C LEU A 115 2.51 6.65 20.56
N LYS A 116 1.59 7.63 20.51
CA LYS A 116 1.63 8.83 21.38
C LYS A 116 1.57 8.47 22.87
N LYS A 117 0.87 7.40 23.25
CA LYS A 117 0.82 6.91 24.65
C LYS A 117 2.18 6.41 25.14
N ARG A 118 3.03 6.01 24.20
CA ARG A 118 4.41 5.57 24.41
C ARG A 118 5.44 6.69 24.22
N GLN A 119 4.99 7.94 24.03
CA GLN A 119 5.84 9.11 23.77
C GLN A 119 6.71 8.98 22.50
N ILE A 120 6.28 8.14 21.56
CA ILE A 120 6.94 8.00 20.26
C ILE A 120 6.69 9.27 19.45
N VAL A 121 7.75 9.75 18.80
CA VAL A 121 7.72 10.97 17.99
C VAL A 121 6.97 10.70 16.69
N ASP A 122 6.03 11.58 16.37
CA ASP A 122 5.41 11.63 15.05
C ASP A 122 6.38 12.29 14.07
N ARG A 123 6.85 11.55 13.07
CA ARG A 123 7.74 12.04 12.01
C ARG A 123 6.97 12.33 10.71
N GLY A 124 5.66 12.16 10.73
CA GLY A 124 4.73 12.61 9.72
C GLY A 124 4.52 11.66 8.54
N LEU A 125 3.67 12.15 7.66
CA LEU A 125 3.32 11.59 6.36
C LEU A 125 4.42 11.97 5.38
N LYS A 126 4.96 10.98 4.67
CA LYS A 126 6.08 11.15 3.76
C LYS A 126 5.80 10.49 2.43
N GLU A 127 6.67 10.82 1.49
CA GLU A 127 6.67 10.27 0.15
C GLU A 127 8.06 9.73 -0.16
N ALA A 128 8.12 8.56 -0.80
CA ALA A 128 9.37 7.95 -1.24
C ALA A 128 9.18 7.08 -2.49
N ALA A 129 10.24 6.90 -3.26
CA ALA A 129 10.25 6.00 -4.42
C ALA A 129 10.66 4.56 -4.05
N PHE A 130 10.21 4.05 -2.90
CA PHE A 130 10.48 2.66 -2.50
C PHE A 130 9.91 1.69 -3.53
N TYR A 131 10.64 0.61 -3.82
CA TYR A 131 10.31 -0.28 -4.94
C TYR A 131 8.88 -0.85 -4.83
N VAL A 132 8.50 -1.31 -3.64
CA VAL A 132 7.18 -1.90 -3.36
C VAL A 132 6.04 -0.88 -3.37
N LEU A 133 6.34 0.43 -3.31
CA LEU A 133 5.35 1.50 -3.51
C LEU A 133 5.29 1.90 -4.99
N LYS A 134 6.45 2.14 -5.60
CA LYS A 134 6.58 2.58 -7.00
C LYS A 134 6.02 1.58 -8.01
N TYR A 135 6.25 0.29 -7.79
CA TYR A 135 5.88 -0.77 -8.74
C TYR A 135 4.61 -1.52 -8.36
N ASN A 136 3.86 -1.01 -7.37
CA ASN A 136 2.59 -1.56 -6.95
C ASN A 136 1.45 -0.71 -7.53
N PRO A 137 0.60 -1.29 -8.41
CA PRO A 137 -0.47 -0.54 -9.06
C PRO A 137 -1.72 -0.42 -8.18
N TYR A 138 -1.70 -0.91 -6.95
CA TYR A 138 -2.80 -0.82 -5.99
C TYR A 138 -2.47 0.21 -4.90
N PRO A 139 -3.47 0.73 -4.16
CA PRO A 139 -3.22 1.64 -3.05
C PRO A 139 -2.22 1.03 -2.07
N ALA A 140 -1.07 1.69 -1.91
CA ALA A 140 0.08 1.14 -1.20
C ALA A 140 0.66 2.17 -0.22
N VAL A 141 0.83 1.73 1.02
CA VAL A 141 1.53 2.47 2.08
C VAL A 141 2.66 1.60 2.64
N LEU A 142 3.77 2.23 3.02
CA LEU A 142 4.81 1.61 3.82
C LEU A 142 4.89 2.36 5.15
N ILE A 143 4.99 1.65 6.26
CA ILE A 143 5.28 2.26 7.55
C ILE A 143 6.68 1.92 8.00
N GLU A 144 7.38 2.91 8.54
CA GLU A 144 8.59 2.73 9.32
C GLU A 144 8.22 3.00 10.77
N SER A 145 8.16 1.94 11.55
CA SER A 145 7.54 1.97 12.88
C SER A 145 8.35 2.74 13.92
N LEU A 146 9.40 2.14 14.47
CA LEU A 146 10.32 2.71 15.48
C LEU A 146 11.76 2.46 15.00
N PHE A 147 12.74 3.18 15.54
CA PHE A 147 14.16 3.06 15.18
C PHE A 147 14.86 1.97 16.01
N LEU A 148 15.25 0.87 15.37
CA LEU A 148 15.94 -0.25 16.02
C LEU A 148 17.32 0.11 16.54
N ASP A 149 18.01 1.07 15.91
CA ASP A 149 19.32 1.54 16.33
C ASP A 149 19.25 2.58 17.47
N ASN A 150 18.04 2.96 17.89
CA ASN A 150 17.81 3.75 19.08
C ASN A 150 17.58 2.83 20.30
N GLU A 151 18.46 2.89 21.31
CA GLU A 151 18.40 1.98 22.47
C GLU A 151 17.07 2.05 23.24
N TRP A 152 16.48 3.25 23.36
CA TRP A 152 15.20 3.42 24.06
C TRP A 152 14.03 2.81 23.28
N GLU A 153 13.95 3.05 21.96
CA GLU A 153 12.90 2.47 21.11
C GLU A 153 13.09 0.96 20.91
N ALA A 154 14.32 0.48 20.83
CA ALA A 154 14.62 -0.96 20.89
C ALA A 154 14.21 -1.58 22.23
N GLY A 155 14.26 -0.83 23.33
CA GLY A 155 13.71 -1.23 24.63
C GLY A 155 12.20 -1.44 24.58
N ILE A 156 11.47 -0.55 23.90
CA ILE A 156 10.01 -0.66 23.70
C ILE A 156 9.67 -1.90 22.88
N TRP A 157 10.41 -2.18 21.81
CA TRP A 157 10.24 -3.40 21.01
C TRP A 157 10.37 -4.70 21.81
N LYS A 158 11.16 -4.69 22.89
CA LYS A 158 11.36 -5.85 23.77
C LYS A 158 10.24 -6.02 24.79
N GLU A 159 9.36 -5.04 24.95
CA GLU A 159 8.23 -5.16 25.86
C GLU A 159 7.21 -6.17 25.31
N PRO A 160 6.82 -7.21 26.07
CA PRO A 160 5.93 -8.26 25.56
C PRO A 160 4.58 -7.78 25.02
N ALA A 161 4.08 -6.64 25.52
CA ALA A 161 2.79 -6.08 25.10
C ALA A 161 2.87 -5.25 23.81
N PHE A 162 4.06 -4.76 23.44
CA PHE A 162 4.17 -3.69 22.45
C PHE A 162 3.74 -4.12 21.04
N VAL A 163 4.11 -5.33 20.61
CA VAL A 163 3.71 -5.86 19.29
C VAL A 163 2.18 -5.92 19.18
N GLY A 164 1.49 -6.37 20.23
CA GLY A 164 0.03 -6.43 20.26
C GLY A 164 -0.64 -5.05 20.29
N GLU A 165 -0.05 -4.09 20.99
CA GLU A 165 -0.51 -2.68 20.99
C GLU A 165 -0.38 -2.06 19.60
N LEU A 166 0.80 -2.18 18.99
CA LEU A 166 1.06 -1.65 17.66
C LEU A 166 0.19 -2.34 16.60
N ALA A 167 0.05 -3.66 16.64
CA ALA A 167 -0.85 -4.41 15.76
C ALA A 167 -2.32 -3.96 15.91
N GLY A 168 -2.76 -3.60 17.12
CA GLY A 168 -4.07 -3.01 17.36
C GLY A 168 -4.25 -1.68 16.61
N GLY A 169 -3.25 -0.79 16.68
CA GLY A 169 -3.23 0.47 15.96
C GLY A 169 -3.18 0.29 14.44
N VAL A 170 -2.33 -0.62 13.95
CA VAL A 170 -2.23 -0.96 12.53
C VAL A 170 -3.56 -1.52 12.01
N ALA A 171 -4.20 -2.44 12.73
CA ALA A 171 -5.48 -3.02 12.33
C ALA A 171 -6.62 -1.98 12.32
N ALA A 172 -6.63 -1.05 13.28
CA ALA A 172 -7.57 0.08 13.28
C ALA A 172 -7.32 1.00 12.08
N GLY A 173 -6.06 1.33 11.81
CA GLY A 173 -5.67 2.17 10.68
C GLY A 173 -5.95 1.54 9.31
N ILE A 174 -5.79 0.23 9.15
CA ILE A 174 -6.20 -0.47 7.91
C ILE A 174 -7.70 -0.33 7.67
N ARG A 175 -8.53 -0.50 8.71
CA ARG A 175 -9.98 -0.31 8.58
C ARG A 175 -10.33 1.14 8.22
N ALA A 176 -9.66 2.11 8.84
CA ALA A 176 -9.85 3.52 8.55
C ALA A 176 -9.43 3.87 7.12
N ALA A 177 -8.30 3.33 6.65
CA ALA A 177 -7.80 3.50 5.29
C ALA A 177 -8.78 2.95 4.24
N LEU A 178 -9.31 1.73 4.44
CA LEU A 178 -10.33 1.15 3.55
C LEU A 178 -11.60 2.01 3.51
N ALA A 179 -12.08 2.49 4.67
CA ALA A 179 -13.24 3.38 4.73
C ALA A 179 -12.99 4.73 4.03
N ALA A 180 -11.77 5.26 4.12
CA ALA A 180 -11.38 6.47 3.40
C ALA A 180 -11.42 6.27 1.88
N ALA A 181 -10.97 5.11 1.39
CA ALA A 181 -11.03 4.77 -0.03
C ALA A 181 -12.47 4.69 -0.55
N ASP A 182 -13.36 4.04 0.20
CA ASP A 182 -14.79 3.91 -0.15
C ASP A 182 -15.47 5.28 -0.28
N SER A 183 -15.07 6.26 0.56
CA SER A 183 -15.62 7.62 0.51
C SER A 183 -15.25 8.40 -0.76
N THR A 184 -14.26 7.93 -1.52
CA THR A 184 -13.79 8.56 -2.77
C THR A 184 -14.33 7.92 -4.06
N GLY A 185 -15.17 6.89 -3.97
CA GLY A 185 -15.86 6.31 -5.13
C GLY A 185 -15.13 5.14 -5.81
N GLY A 186 -14.28 4.41 -5.09
CA GLY A 186 -13.64 3.17 -5.56
C GLY A 186 -12.17 3.37 -5.93
N THR A 187 -11.35 2.41 -5.51
CA THR A 187 -9.90 2.36 -5.74
C THR A 187 -9.61 2.10 -7.22
N ALA A 188 -9.60 3.16 -8.03
CA ALA A 188 -9.02 3.05 -9.37
C ALA A 188 -7.55 2.60 -9.21
N PRO A 189 -7.08 1.63 -10.02
CA PRO A 189 -5.68 1.23 -9.99
C PRO A 189 -4.78 2.43 -10.22
N VAL A 190 -3.70 2.52 -9.46
CA VAL A 190 -2.64 3.52 -9.60
C VAL A 190 -2.06 3.41 -11.01
N ILE A 191 -2.44 4.35 -11.89
CA ILE A 191 -1.92 4.43 -13.25
C ILE A 191 -0.48 4.95 -13.18
N GLY A 192 0.48 4.03 -13.07
CA GLY A 192 1.89 4.31 -13.33
C GLY A 192 2.21 4.39 -14.83
N PRO A 193 3.36 4.95 -15.23
CA PRO A 193 3.77 5.13 -16.65
C PRO A 193 3.80 3.84 -17.48
N ASP A 194 3.98 2.70 -16.81
CA ASP A 194 4.06 1.37 -17.43
C ASP A 194 2.77 0.55 -17.28
N SER A 195 1.68 1.17 -16.83
CA SER A 195 0.40 0.47 -16.65
C SER A 195 -0.21 0.12 -18.00
N PRO A 196 -0.76 -1.11 -18.19
CA PRO A 196 -1.40 -1.48 -19.43
C PRO A 196 -2.61 -0.57 -19.71
N LEU A 197 -2.65 0.02 -20.91
CA LEU A 197 -3.81 0.77 -21.39
C LEU A 197 -4.90 -0.22 -21.84
N TYR A 198 -5.93 -0.37 -21.02
CA TYR A 198 -7.13 -1.10 -21.42
C TYR A 198 -8.03 -0.18 -22.24
N THR A 199 -8.44 -0.62 -23.43
CA THR A 199 -9.36 0.14 -24.28
C THR A 199 -10.66 -0.63 -24.46
N VAL A 200 -11.79 0.04 -24.24
CA VAL A 200 -13.11 -0.50 -24.54
C VAL A 200 -13.53 0.01 -25.91
N GLN A 201 -13.59 -0.88 -26.90
CA GLN A 201 -13.98 -0.52 -28.25
C GLN A 201 -15.49 -0.73 -28.45
N VAL A 202 -16.25 0.37 -28.39
CA VAL A 202 -17.72 0.37 -28.59
C VAL A 202 -18.17 0.24 -30.06
N GLY A 203 -17.22 0.12 -31.00
CA GLY A 203 -17.49 -0.10 -32.43
C GLY A 203 -16.24 -0.03 -33.32
N ALA A 204 -16.29 -0.61 -34.52
CA ALA A 204 -15.26 -0.52 -35.55
C ALA A 204 -15.88 -0.02 -36.87
N PHE A 205 -15.29 0.99 -37.50
CA PHE A 205 -15.88 1.63 -38.66
C PHE A 205 -14.83 1.91 -39.73
N ILE A 206 -15.13 1.53 -40.98
CA ILE A 206 -14.32 1.91 -42.15
C ILE A 206 -14.51 3.39 -42.48
N HIS A 207 -15.72 3.92 -42.26
CA HIS A 207 -16.04 5.33 -42.50
C HIS A 207 -15.93 6.15 -41.22
N TYR A 208 -15.08 7.19 -41.25
CA TYR A 208 -14.81 8.07 -40.11
C TYR A 208 -16.08 8.73 -39.53
N GLU A 209 -17.05 9.07 -40.36
CA GLU A 209 -18.31 9.68 -39.91
C GLU A 209 -19.16 8.77 -39.02
N ASN A 210 -19.09 7.45 -39.23
CA ASN A 210 -19.77 6.49 -38.34
C ASN A 210 -19.08 6.43 -36.97
N ALA A 211 -17.74 6.51 -36.94
CA ALA A 211 -16.98 6.60 -35.70
C ALA A 211 -17.30 7.89 -34.93
N LYS A 212 -17.44 9.03 -35.63
CA LYS A 212 -17.89 10.30 -35.02
C LYS A 212 -19.28 10.22 -34.43
N ARG A 213 -20.24 9.61 -35.12
CA ARG A 213 -21.60 9.44 -34.61
C ARG A 213 -21.61 8.60 -33.34
N ARG A 214 -20.90 7.46 -33.33
CA ARG A 214 -20.78 6.61 -32.13
C ARG A 214 -20.06 7.33 -30.99
N LEU A 215 -19.05 8.14 -31.28
CA LEU A 215 -18.39 8.97 -30.27
C LEU A 215 -19.36 9.98 -29.65
N ALA A 216 -20.19 10.65 -30.46
CA ALA A 216 -21.19 11.59 -29.96
C ALA A 216 -22.26 10.89 -29.09
N GLU A 217 -22.73 9.72 -29.52
CA GLU A 217 -23.65 8.87 -28.73
C GLU A 217 -23.04 8.50 -27.37
N ALA A 218 -21.78 8.06 -27.35
CA ALA A 218 -21.08 7.70 -26.12
C ALA A 218 -20.92 8.90 -25.17
N ARG A 219 -20.51 10.07 -25.69
CA ARG A 219 -20.39 11.29 -24.88
C ARG A 219 -21.73 11.75 -24.33
N ALA A 220 -22.80 11.67 -25.12
CA ALA A 220 -24.15 11.99 -24.68
C ALA A 220 -24.66 11.03 -23.58
N ALA A 221 -24.19 9.78 -23.58
CA ALA A 221 -24.46 8.78 -22.54
C ALA A 221 -23.56 8.91 -21.30
N GLY A 222 -22.72 9.95 -21.21
CA GLY A 222 -21.87 10.22 -20.04
C GLY A 222 -20.41 9.77 -20.16
N PHE A 223 -20.01 9.14 -21.27
CA PHE A 223 -18.61 8.74 -21.50
C PHE A 223 -17.78 9.92 -22.04
N ALA A 224 -17.46 10.89 -21.17
CA ALA A 224 -16.86 12.17 -21.54
C ALA A 224 -15.44 12.05 -22.13
N ASP A 225 -14.70 11.03 -21.70
CA ASP A 225 -13.33 10.71 -22.10
C ASP A 225 -13.23 9.86 -23.39
N ALA A 226 -14.37 9.43 -23.95
CA ALA A 226 -14.37 8.67 -25.20
C ALA A 226 -13.63 9.43 -26.33
N PHE A 227 -12.89 8.69 -27.15
CA PHE A 227 -12.13 9.22 -28.30
C PHE A 227 -12.10 8.23 -29.46
N ILE A 228 -11.75 8.72 -30.66
CA ILE A 228 -11.53 7.87 -31.84
C ILE A 228 -10.05 7.53 -31.93
N TYR A 229 -9.75 6.23 -31.88
CA TYR A 229 -8.41 5.70 -32.15
C TYR A 229 -8.32 5.19 -33.59
N ARG A 230 -7.31 5.65 -34.34
CA ARG A 230 -7.04 5.19 -35.70
C ARG A 230 -5.92 4.16 -35.69
N LYS A 231 -6.23 2.88 -35.93
CA LYS A 231 -5.21 1.88 -36.25
C LYS A 231 -4.61 2.19 -37.61
N GLN A 232 -3.31 2.45 -37.69
CA GLN A 232 -2.60 2.33 -38.95
C GLN A 232 -2.58 0.85 -39.34
N HIS A 233 -2.95 0.52 -40.57
CA HIS A 233 -2.68 -0.82 -41.09
C HIS A 233 -1.17 -1.01 -41.05
N MET A 234 -0.68 -1.93 -40.21
CA MET A 234 0.65 -2.49 -40.41
C MET A 234 0.58 -3.26 -41.73
N GLN A 235 1.41 -2.85 -42.68
CA GLN A 235 1.72 -3.70 -43.83
C GLN A 235 2.52 -4.91 -43.37
#